data_AF-A0A915BV55-F1
#
_entry.id   AF-A0A915BV55-F1
#
_cell.length_a   1.000
_cell.length_b   1.000
_cell.length_c   1.000
_cell.angle_alpha   90.00
_cell.angle_beta   90.00
_cell.angle_gamma   90.00
#
_symmetry.space_group_name_H-M   'P 1'
#
loop_
_entity.id
_entity.type
_entity.pdbx_description
1 polymer ?
#
loop_
_entity_poly.entity_id
_entity_poly.type
_entity_poly.pdbx_seq_one_letter_code
_entity_poly.pdbx_strand_id
1 'polypeptide(L)'
;MIVPWAASKDTLAYFLFLRILQGVSFAACMPIAGVVTSNWASLKQHGLFMAALTAFGQLSVVFSMPISGQLCTSRLGWPSVFYLHSLISFAVFITWIIVYRNHPARHPLVDRVELEKIARGRSSCDLEGRGSSMKSKNRIPYFKIISTPAIWGVWAAASGDLIAIQLIHTFSPQYIREVLGYSVRNTGLSAALPVFFQFLVKMFAGHSSDKIHCLSETTKLRLY
;
A
#
# COMPACT_ATOMS: atom_id res chain seq x y z
N MET A 1 -7.42 14.76 -11.07
CA MET A 1 -7.61 15.87 -12.03
C MET A 1 -9.02 16.00 -12.58
N ILE A 2 -9.63 14.98 -13.22
CA ILE A 2 -10.89 15.18 -13.99
C ILE A 2 -12.17 15.02 -13.13
N VAL A 3 -12.07 14.45 -11.93
CA VAL A 3 -13.23 14.17 -11.05
C VAL A 3 -14.07 15.42 -10.71
N PRO A 4 -13.49 16.58 -10.35
CA PRO A 4 -14.30 17.78 -10.10
C PRO A 4 -15.02 18.31 -11.35
N TRP A 5 -14.40 18.19 -12.52
CA TRP A 5 -15.01 18.56 -13.80
C TRP A 5 -16.16 17.61 -14.18
N ALA A 6 -16.00 16.31 -13.95
CA ALA A 6 -17.07 15.35 -14.20
C ALA A 6 -18.25 15.55 -13.22
N ALA A 7 -17.96 15.91 -11.97
CA ALA A 7 -18.97 16.21 -10.97
C ALA A 7 -19.78 17.47 -11.30
N SER A 8 -19.19 18.49 -11.94
CA SER A 8 -19.91 19.72 -12.32
C SER A 8 -20.81 19.57 -13.56
N LYS A 9 -20.76 18.41 -14.23
CA LYS A 9 -21.60 18.09 -15.40
C LYS A 9 -22.85 17.28 -15.05
N ASP A 10 -23.11 17.02 -13.76
CA ASP A 10 -24.25 16.26 -13.22
C ASP A 10 -24.52 14.89 -13.90
N THR A 11 -23.52 14.36 -14.60
CA THR A 11 -23.66 13.12 -15.35
C THR A 11 -23.06 11.99 -14.54
N LEU A 12 -23.91 11.29 -13.79
CA LEU A 12 -23.53 10.15 -12.94
C LEU A 12 -22.68 9.13 -13.71
N ALA A 13 -22.97 8.89 -14.99
CA ALA A 13 -22.23 7.94 -15.83
C ALA A 13 -20.74 8.27 -15.95
N TYR A 14 -20.37 9.54 -16.20
CA TYR A 14 -18.96 9.95 -16.28
C TYR A 14 -18.26 9.79 -14.93
N PHE A 15 -18.93 10.14 -13.85
CA PHE A 15 -18.38 9.97 -12.50
C PHE A 15 -18.14 8.49 -12.17
N LEU A 16 -19.10 7.61 -12.47
CA LEU A 16 -18.96 6.16 -12.29
C LEU A 16 -17.83 5.59 -13.13
N PHE A 17 -17.73 5.99 -14.41
CA PHE A 17 -16.65 5.54 -15.29
C PHE A 17 -15.27 5.90 -14.72
N LEU A 18 -15.07 7.15 -14.26
CA LEU A 18 -13.82 7.56 -13.63
C LEU A 18 -13.51 6.80 -12.34
N ARG A 19 -14.53 6.45 -11.55
CA ARG A 19 -14.39 5.64 -10.33
C ARG A 19 -13.98 4.20 -10.64
N ILE A 20 -14.56 3.59 -11.66
CA ILE A 20 -14.18 2.25 -12.12
C ILE A 20 -12.72 2.26 -12.58
N LEU A 21 -12.34 3.24 -13.40
CA LEU A 21 -10.97 3.38 -13.89
C LEU A 21 -9.98 3.51 -12.72
N GLN A 22 -10.29 4.35 -11.73
CA GLN A 22 -9.48 4.50 -10.52
C GLN A 22 -9.35 3.17 -9.76
N GLY A 23 -10.43 2.40 -9.62
CA GLY A 23 -10.42 1.09 -8.97
C GLY A 23 -9.52 0.08 -9.70
N VAL A 24 -9.62 0.01 -11.02
CA VAL A 24 -8.77 -0.86 -11.86
C VAL A 24 -7.30 -0.50 -11.72
N SER A 25 -6.96 0.79 -11.74
CA SER A 25 -5.58 1.23 -11.53
C SER A 25 -5.04 0.87 -10.14
N PHE A 26 -5.87 1.01 -9.10
CA PHE A 26 -5.47 0.71 -7.72
C PHE A 26 -5.30 -0.79 -7.45
N ALA A 27 -6.03 -1.66 -8.16
CA ALA A 27 -5.97 -3.11 -7.98
C ALA A 27 -4.57 -3.70 -8.19
N ALA A 28 -3.73 -3.06 -9.02
CA ALA A 28 -2.36 -3.52 -9.28
C ALA A 28 -1.38 -3.26 -8.11
N CYS A 29 -1.74 -2.41 -7.14
CA CYS A 29 -0.81 -1.99 -6.09
C CYS A 29 -0.34 -3.14 -5.18
N MET A 30 -1.25 -4.01 -4.72
CA MET A 30 -0.89 -5.10 -3.80
C MET A 30 -0.01 -6.19 -4.44
N PRO A 31 -0.29 -6.66 -5.66
CA PRO A 31 0.62 -7.56 -6.37
C PRO A 31 2.01 -6.96 -6.60
N ILE A 32 2.08 -5.68 -6.99
CA ILE A 32 3.36 -4.98 -7.19
C ILE A 32 4.14 -4.91 -5.87
N ALA A 33 3.48 -4.61 -4.75
CA ALA A 33 4.13 -4.59 -3.45
C ALA A 33 4.76 -5.96 -3.11
N GLY A 34 4.05 -7.05 -3.39
CA GLY A 34 4.58 -8.41 -3.23
C GLY A 34 5.81 -8.69 -4.11
N VAL A 35 5.77 -8.27 -5.38
CA VAL A 35 6.91 -8.42 -6.31
C VAL A 35 8.11 -7.61 -5.85
N VAL A 36 7.92 -6.34 -5.49
CA VAL A 36 8.97 -5.47 -4.98
C VAL A 36 9.65 -6.10 -3.77
N THR A 37 8.88 -6.55 -2.78
CA THR A 37 9.42 -7.23 -1.59
C THR A 37 10.16 -8.51 -1.95
N SER A 38 9.60 -9.35 -2.83
CA SER A 38 10.26 -10.58 -3.24
C SER A 38 11.62 -10.33 -3.90
N ASN A 39 11.78 -9.21 -4.61
CA ASN A 39 13.04 -8.89 -5.28
C ASN A 39 14.02 -8.12 -4.38
N TRP A 40 13.53 -7.19 -3.57
CA TRP A 40 14.37 -6.20 -2.87
C TRP A 40 14.54 -6.45 -1.36
N ALA A 41 13.65 -7.19 -0.69
CA ALA A 41 13.71 -7.36 0.76
C ALA A 41 14.68 -8.48 1.18
N SER A 42 15.69 -8.20 1.99
CA SER A 42 16.47 -9.28 2.62
C SER A 42 15.57 -10.16 3.50
N LEU A 43 15.80 -11.48 3.51
CA LEU A 43 15.01 -12.43 4.30
C LEU A 43 15.02 -12.11 5.80
N LYS A 44 16.10 -11.51 6.32
CA LYS A 44 16.23 -11.13 7.72
C LYS A 44 15.36 -9.92 8.11
N GLN A 45 14.97 -9.08 7.15
CA GLN A 45 14.24 -7.82 7.39
C GLN A 45 12.93 -7.76 6.60
N HIS A 46 12.35 -8.93 6.32
CA HIS A 46 11.22 -9.06 5.43
C HIS A 46 9.96 -8.41 6.01
N GLY A 47 9.70 -8.59 7.30
CA GLY A 47 8.55 -8.03 8.00
C GLY A 47 8.59 -6.50 8.06
N LEU A 48 9.75 -5.93 8.42
CA LEU A 48 9.95 -4.48 8.44
C LEU A 48 9.84 -3.87 7.03
N PHE A 49 10.41 -4.53 6.01
CA PHE A 49 10.32 -4.08 4.63
C PHE A 49 8.85 -4.04 4.17
N MET A 50 8.09 -5.10 4.41
CA MET A 50 6.66 -5.15 4.08
C MET A 50 5.84 -4.11 4.85
N ALA A 51 6.13 -3.94 6.15
CA ALA A 51 5.45 -2.94 6.98
C ALA A 51 5.70 -1.52 6.45
N ALA A 52 6.95 -1.19 6.09
CA ALA A 52 7.33 0.07 5.50
C ALA A 52 6.70 0.27 4.11
N LEU A 53 6.77 -0.75 3.25
CA LEU A 53 6.23 -0.69 1.89
C LEU A 53 4.72 -0.48 1.89
N THR A 54 4.00 -1.06 2.84
CA THR A 54 2.54 -0.92 2.96
C THR A 54 2.11 0.21 3.88
N ALA A 55 3.04 0.96 4.49
CA ALA A 55 2.73 2.08 5.37
C ALA A 55 2.13 3.30 4.64
N PHE A 56 2.23 3.34 3.29
CA PHE A 56 1.61 4.40 2.49
C PHE A 56 0.10 4.51 2.74
N GLY A 57 -0.58 3.40 3.07
CA GLY A 57 -2.02 3.40 3.37
C GLY A 57 -2.36 4.31 4.55
N GLN A 58 -1.54 4.27 5.61
CA GLN A 58 -1.71 5.13 6.77
C GLN A 58 -1.16 6.55 6.52
N LEU A 59 0.07 6.65 6.02
CA LEU A 59 0.73 7.95 5.80
C LEU A 59 -0.07 8.83 4.85
N SER A 60 -0.63 8.26 3.77
CA SER A 60 -1.46 9.03 2.85
C SER A 60 -2.64 9.68 3.56
N VAL A 61 -3.35 8.99 4.45
CA VAL A 61 -4.48 9.55 5.20
C VAL A 61 -4.01 10.61 6.20
N VAL A 62 -2.90 10.36 6.90
CA VAL A 62 -2.33 11.32 7.88
C VAL A 62 -2.03 12.67 7.25
N PHE A 63 -1.54 12.69 6.00
CA PHE A 63 -1.30 13.94 5.27
C PHE A 63 -2.56 14.45 4.53
N SER A 64 -3.29 13.56 3.86
CA SER A 64 -4.40 13.95 2.99
C SER A 64 -5.57 14.54 3.78
N MET A 65 -5.89 14.01 4.96
CA MET A 65 -7.07 14.46 5.74
C MET A 65 -6.94 15.90 6.25
N PRO A 66 -5.84 16.33 6.91
CA PRO A 66 -5.66 17.71 7.34
C PRO A 66 -5.56 18.68 6.16
N ILE A 67 -4.81 18.32 5.11
CA ILE A 67 -4.65 19.15 3.91
C ILE A 67 -6.02 19.35 3.24
N SER A 68 -6.81 18.28 3.11
CA SER A 68 -8.16 18.35 2.55
C SER A 68 -9.08 19.21 3.42
N GLY A 69 -9.03 19.06 4.74
CA GLY A 69 -9.80 19.88 5.67
C GLY A 69 -9.50 21.38 5.50
N GLN A 70 -8.23 21.74 5.41
CA GLN A 70 -7.80 23.14 5.22
C GLN A 70 -8.23 23.68 3.84
N LEU A 71 -7.99 22.92 2.76
CA LEU A 71 -8.32 23.33 1.40
C LEU A 71 -9.82 23.47 1.18
N CYS A 72 -10.63 22.55 1.72
CA CYS A 72 -12.09 22.62 1.63
C CYS A 72 -12.67 23.87 2.32
N THR A 73 -12.04 24.35 3.39
CA THR A 73 -12.45 25.60 4.06
C THR A 73 -11.90 26.88 3.41
N SER A 74 -10.97 26.74 2.46
CA SER A 74 -10.38 27.87 1.75
C SER A 74 -11.26 28.34 0.60
N ARG A 75 -10.94 29.52 0.04
CA ARG A 75 -11.62 30.06 -1.15
C ARG A 75 -11.50 29.17 -2.40
N LEU A 76 -10.55 28.24 -2.41
CA LEU A 76 -10.34 27.30 -3.52
C LEU A 76 -11.31 26.11 -3.49
N GLY A 77 -11.99 25.89 -2.34
CA GLY A 77 -12.97 24.83 -2.15
C GLY A 77 -12.42 23.42 -2.30
N TRP A 78 -13.33 22.44 -2.30
CA TRP A 78 -13.01 21.02 -2.41
C TRP A 78 -12.34 20.58 -3.73
N PRO A 79 -12.57 21.21 -4.92
CA PRO A 79 -11.90 20.79 -6.15
C PRO A 79 -10.38 20.90 -6.07
N SER A 80 -9.87 21.86 -5.29
CA SER A 80 -8.43 22.09 -5.10
C SER A 80 -7.71 20.88 -4.50
N VAL A 81 -8.38 20.09 -3.67
CA VAL A 81 -7.87 18.84 -3.09
C VAL A 81 -7.50 17.87 -4.21
N PHE A 82 -8.38 17.69 -5.19
CA PHE A 82 -8.16 16.77 -6.30
C PHE A 82 -7.03 17.21 -7.21
N TYR A 83 -6.88 18.51 -7.43
CA TYR A 83 -5.79 19.06 -8.25
C TYR A 83 -4.43 18.90 -7.56
N LEU A 84 -4.35 19.26 -6.27
CA LEU A 84 -3.11 19.13 -5.49
C LEU A 84 -2.64 17.67 -5.42
N HIS A 85 -3.53 16.74 -5.06
CA HIS A 85 -3.17 15.33 -4.97
C HIS A 85 -2.74 14.78 -6.32
N SER A 86 -3.39 15.15 -7.43
CA SER A 86 -2.95 14.70 -8.75
C SER A 86 -1.59 15.23 -9.16
N LEU A 87 -1.25 16.47 -8.80
CA LEU A 87 0.07 17.05 -9.08
C LEU A 87 1.16 16.30 -8.31
N ILE A 88 0.93 16.05 -7.02
CA ILE A 88 1.86 15.29 -6.17
C ILE A 88 2.00 13.86 -6.71
N SER A 89 0.90 13.17 -7.02
CA SER A 89 0.93 11.82 -7.59
C SER A 89 1.69 11.76 -8.91
N PHE A 90 1.50 12.76 -9.78
CA PHE A 90 2.23 12.83 -11.05
C PHE A 90 3.74 13.02 -10.82
N ALA A 91 4.15 13.92 -9.92
CA ALA A 91 5.56 14.11 -9.58
C ALA A 91 6.18 12.83 -9.01
N VAL A 92 5.50 12.16 -8.07
CA VAL A 92 5.96 10.88 -7.50
C VAL A 92 6.06 9.79 -8.56
N PHE A 93 5.11 9.73 -9.50
CA PHE A 93 5.14 8.77 -10.61
C PHE A 93 6.34 8.98 -11.54
N ILE A 94 6.65 10.24 -11.89
CA ILE A 94 7.85 10.55 -12.69
C ILE A 94 9.13 10.14 -11.94
N THR A 95 9.23 10.47 -10.65
CA THR A 95 10.36 10.04 -9.82
C THR A 95 10.48 8.51 -9.78
N TRP A 96 9.36 7.80 -9.66
CA TRP A 96 9.34 6.34 -9.68
C TRP A 96 9.87 5.76 -10.99
N ILE A 97 9.46 6.29 -12.15
CA ILE A 97 9.96 5.86 -13.47
C ILE A 97 11.49 6.03 -13.55
N ILE A 98 12.00 7.16 -13.07
CA ILE A 98 13.43 7.48 -13.17
C ILE A 98 14.25 6.57 -12.25
N VAL A 99 13.82 6.39 -10.99
CA VAL A 99 14.59 5.74 -9.92
C VAL A 99 14.38 4.23 -9.89
N TYR A 100 13.15 3.75 -9.96
CA TYR A 100 12.85 2.34 -9.65
C TYR A 100 13.40 1.38 -10.71
N ARG A 101 13.98 0.26 -10.25
CA ARG A 101 14.40 -0.85 -11.10
C ARG A 101 13.86 -2.15 -10.53
N ASN A 102 13.44 -3.05 -11.42
CA ASN A 102 12.83 -4.33 -11.02
C ASN A 102 13.78 -5.24 -10.23
N HIS A 103 15.09 -5.14 -10.47
CA HIS A 103 16.10 -5.97 -9.82
C HIS A 103 17.21 -5.12 -9.21
N PRO A 104 17.65 -5.42 -7.97
CA PRO A 104 18.68 -4.67 -7.28
C PRO A 104 20.03 -4.69 -8.02
N ALA A 105 20.36 -5.80 -8.68
CA ALA A 105 21.61 -5.94 -9.46
C ALA A 105 21.75 -4.96 -10.64
N ARG A 106 20.65 -4.37 -11.11
CA ARG A 106 20.64 -3.37 -12.21
C ARG A 106 20.53 -1.94 -11.70
N HIS A 107 20.48 -1.74 -10.39
CA HIS A 107 20.29 -0.43 -9.81
C HIS A 107 21.64 0.24 -9.52
N PRO A 108 21.89 1.46 -10.01
CA PRO A 108 23.21 2.09 -9.93
C PRO A 108 23.65 2.45 -8.50
N LEU A 109 22.71 2.55 -7.55
CA LEU A 109 22.97 2.89 -6.15
C LEU A 109 23.09 1.65 -5.24
N VAL A 110 23.00 0.43 -5.77
CA VAL A 110 23.11 -0.79 -4.96
C VAL A 110 24.54 -1.29 -4.95
N ASP A 111 25.14 -1.33 -3.76
CA ASP A 111 26.49 -1.84 -3.56
C ASP A 111 26.54 -3.37 -3.59
N ARG A 112 27.73 -3.92 -3.89
CA ARG A 112 27.96 -5.38 -3.88
C ARG A 112 27.63 -6.01 -2.52
N VAL A 113 27.99 -5.33 -1.42
CA VAL A 113 27.71 -5.78 -0.05
C VAL A 113 26.21 -5.84 0.23
N GLU A 114 25.44 -4.87 -0.29
CA GLU A 114 23.98 -4.88 -0.16
C GLU A 114 23.36 -5.99 -1.00
N LEU A 115 23.83 -6.16 -2.24
CA LEU A 115 23.38 -7.22 -3.14
C LEU A 115 23.59 -8.60 -2.52
N GLU A 116 24.74 -8.86 -1.89
CA GLU A 116 25.02 -10.09 -1.16
C GLU A 116 24.07 -10.30 0.03
N LYS A 117 23.70 -9.23 0.75
CA LYS A 117 22.72 -9.31 1.86
C LYS A 117 21.31 -9.63 1.38
N ILE A 118 20.91 -9.10 0.23
CA ILE A 118 19.62 -9.42 -0.41
C ILE A 118 19.63 -10.85 -0.95
N ALA A 119 20.75 -11.29 -1.53
CA ALA A 119 20.95 -12.62 -2.09
C ALA A 119 21.02 -13.75 -1.04
N ARG A 120 21.49 -13.44 0.16
CA ARG A 120 21.72 -14.44 1.21
C ARG A 120 20.45 -15.22 1.55
N GLY A 121 20.53 -16.54 1.42
CA GLY A 121 19.43 -17.47 1.71
C GLY A 121 18.39 -17.62 0.59
N ARG A 122 18.62 -16.99 -0.57
CA ARG A 122 17.80 -17.18 -1.78
C ARG A 122 18.49 -18.14 -2.76
N SER A 123 17.70 -18.84 -3.56
CA SER A 123 18.21 -19.70 -4.63
C SER A 123 18.79 -18.83 -5.75
N SER A 124 19.81 -19.27 -6.47
CA SER A 124 20.39 -18.53 -7.61
C SER A 124 19.36 -18.21 -8.71
N CYS A 125 18.32 -19.05 -8.87
CA CYS A 125 17.17 -18.80 -9.74
C CYS A 125 16.28 -17.60 -9.31
N ASP A 126 16.34 -17.17 -8.05
CA ASP A 126 15.52 -16.07 -7.52
C ASP A 126 16.20 -14.70 -7.71
N LEU A 127 17.50 -14.68 -8.05
CA LEU A 127 18.36 -13.48 -8.06
C LEU A 127 18.70 -12.98 -9.46
N GLU A 128 18.96 -13.90 -10.38
CA GLU A 128 18.98 -13.56 -11.80
C GLU A 128 17.54 -13.44 -12.24
N GLY A 129 17.10 -12.21 -12.49
CA GLY A 129 15.74 -11.96 -12.95
C GLY A 129 15.31 -12.93 -14.02
N ARG A 130 14.01 -13.27 -14.03
CA ARG A 130 13.29 -14.17 -14.95
C ARG A 130 13.50 -13.93 -16.48
N GLY A 131 14.56 -13.25 -16.89
CA GLY A 131 14.87 -12.82 -18.25
C GLY A 131 16.09 -13.46 -18.92
N SER A 132 16.83 -14.43 -18.35
CA SER A 132 17.97 -14.99 -19.12
C SER A 132 18.40 -16.45 -18.90
N SER A 133 17.74 -17.26 -18.07
CA SER A 133 18.02 -18.70 -18.12
C SER A 133 16.82 -19.55 -17.73
N MET A 134 16.55 -20.53 -18.58
CA MET A 134 15.66 -21.68 -18.37
C MET A 134 14.15 -21.41 -18.44
N LYS A 135 13.62 -21.61 -19.66
CA LYS A 135 12.27 -22.11 -19.93
C LYS A 135 12.03 -23.47 -19.26
N SER A 136 12.07 -23.55 -17.93
CA SER A 136 11.33 -24.61 -17.25
C SER A 136 9.87 -24.19 -17.30
N LYS A 137 9.16 -24.70 -18.30
CA LYS A 137 7.69 -24.66 -18.43
C LYS A 137 7.06 -25.52 -17.32
N ASN A 138 7.47 -25.33 -16.07
CA ASN A 138 6.75 -25.92 -14.96
C ASN A 138 5.43 -25.17 -14.87
N ARG A 139 4.34 -25.81 -15.30
CA ARG A 139 3.00 -25.25 -15.14
C ARG A 139 2.81 -24.95 -13.66
N ILE A 140 2.59 -23.68 -13.34
CA ILE A 140 2.24 -23.27 -11.99
C ILE A 140 0.96 -24.06 -11.62
N PRO A 141 0.96 -24.84 -10.54
CA PRO A 141 -0.15 -25.72 -10.23
C PRO A 141 -1.29 -24.93 -9.56
N TYR A 142 -1.94 -24.04 -10.31
CA TYR A 142 -3.00 -23.14 -9.82
C TYR A 142 -4.09 -23.89 -9.07
N PHE A 143 -4.53 -25.05 -9.57
CA PHE A 143 -5.56 -25.86 -8.92
C PHE A 143 -5.11 -26.37 -7.54
N LYS A 144 -3.86 -26.86 -7.41
CA LYS A 144 -3.34 -27.32 -6.12
C LYS A 144 -3.20 -26.17 -5.12
N ILE A 145 -2.84 -24.99 -5.60
CA ILE A 145 -2.77 -23.76 -4.81
C ILE A 145 -4.17 -23.45 -4.26
N ILE A 146 -5.17 -23.25 -5.12
CA ILE A 146 -6.54 -22.90 -4.67
C ILE A 146 -7.22 -24.00 -3.84
N SER A 147 -6.85 -25.27 -4.00
CA SER A 147 -7.38 -26.37 -3.16
C SER A 147 -6.78 -26.40 -1.75
N THR A 148 -5.75 -25.60 -1.46
CA THR A 148 -5.10 -25.57 -0.14
C THR A 148 -5.92 -24.76 0.87
N PRO A 149 -6.35 -25.34 2.02
CA PRO A 149 -7.18 -24.64 3.00
C PRO A 149 -6.53 -23.36 3.58
N ALA A 150 -5.20 -23.35 3.72
CA ALA A 150 -4.47 -22.19 4.23
C ALA A 150 -4.70 -20.92 3.38
N ILE A 151 -4.87 -21.06 2.06
CA ILE A 151 -5.09 -19.92 1.16
C ILE A 151 -6.43 -19.28 1.41
N TRP A 152 -7.48 -20.09 1.59
CA TRP A 152 -8.81 -19.59 1.93
C TRP A 152 -8.82 -18.90 3.30
N GLY A 153 -8.09 -19.44 4.27
CA GLY A 153 -7.91 -18.79 5.58
C GLY A 153 -7.26 -17.42 5.47
N VAL A 154 -6.17 -17.31 4.69
CA VAL A 154 -5.47 -16.03 4.45
C VAL A 154 -6.37 -15.05 3.69
N TRP A 155 -7.12 -15.49 2.69
CA TRP A 155 -8.03 -14.62 1.93
C TRP A 155 -9.20 -14.13 2.77
N ALA A 156 -9.79 -14.98 3.61
CA ALA A 156 -10.84 -14.58 4.53
C ALA A 156 -10.33 -13.55 5.55
N ALA A 157 -9.16 -13.80 6.15
CA ALA A 157 -8.52 -12.87 7.08
C ALA A 157 -8.19 -11.53 6.40
N ALA A 158 -7.57 -11.54 5.22
CA ALA A 158 -7.23 -10.33 4.47
C ALA A 158 -8.48 -9.55 4.04
N SER A 159 -9.56 -10.25 3.66
CA SER A 159 -10.82 -9.60 3.31
C SER A 159 -11.46 -8.93 4.52
N GLY A 160 -11.47 -9.61 5.67
CA GLY A 160 -11.96 -9.04 6.94
C GLY A 160 -11.18 -7.80 7.36
N ASP A 161 -9.84 -7.86 7.28
CA ASP A 161 -8.95 -6.74 7.57
C ASP A 161 -9.20 -5.54 6.65
N LEU A 162 -9.23 -5.77 5.33
CA LEU A 162 -9.48 -4.71 4.34
C LEU A 162 -10.86 -4.07 4.51
N ILE A 163 -11.90 -4.86 4.80
CA ILE A 163 -13.24 -4.35 5.07
C ILE A 163 -13.22 -3.49 6.34
N ALA A 164 -12.64 -3.98 7.43
CA ALA A 164 -12.59 -3.25 8.70
C ALA A 164 -11.85 -1.91 8.56
N ILE A 165 -10.68 -1.90 7.93
CA ILE A 165 -9.90 -0.69 7.67
C ILE A 165 -10.69 0.28 6.80
N GLN A 166 -11.31 -0.21 5.72
CA GLN A 166 -12.04 0.65 4.80
C GLN A 166 -13.30 1.25 5.44
N LEU A 167 -14.01 0.50 6.29
CA LEU A 167 -15.15 0.98 7.06
C LEU A 167 -14.73 2.12 7.98
N ILE A 168 -13.66 1.93 8.77
CA ILE A 168 -13.16 2.96 9.68
C ILE A 168 -12.75 4.21 8.89
N HIS A 169 -11.98 4.06 7.81
CA HIS A 169 -11.55 5.19 6.99
C HIS A 169 -12.72 5.96 6.35
N THR A 170 -13.78 5.25 5.93
CA THR A 170 -14.91 5.87 5.24
C THR A 170 -15.84 6.59 6.22
N PHE A 171 -16.17 5.96 7.34
CA PHE A 171 -17.18 6.46 8.26
C PHE A 171 -16.62 7.30 9.41
N SER A 172 -15.33 7.18 9.76
CA SER A 172 -14.74 7.96 10.86
C SER A 172 -14.86 9.47 10.66
N PRO A 173 -14.50 10.05 9.49
CA PRO A 173 -14.66 11.49 9.27
C PRO A 173 -16.14 11.93 9.32
N GLN A 174 -17.05 11.10 8.80
CA GLN A 174 -18.48 11.39 8.80
C GLN A 174 -19.04 11.38 10.22
N TYR A 175 -18.67 10.40 11.05
CA TYR A 175 -19.08 10.32 12.44
C TYR A 175 -18.58 11.51 13.26
N ILE A 176 -17.29 11.87 13.12
CA ILE A 176 -16.70 13.01 13.83
C ILE A 176 -17.38 14.33 13.44
N ARG A 177 -17.79 14.48 12.18
CA ARG A 177 -18.49 15.67 11.72
C ARG A 177 -19.96 15.69 12.14
N GLU A 178 -20.73 14.67 11.75
CA GLU A 178 -22.20 14.67 11.85
C GLU A 178 -22.69 14.37 13.27
N VAL A 179 -21.98 13.54 14.03
CA VAL A 179 -22.39 13.13 15.39
C VAL A 179 -21.68 13.95 16.45
N LEU A 180 -20.36 14.13 16.34
CA LEU A 180 -19.59 14.91 17.33
C LEU A 180 -19.62 16.43 17.07
N GLY A 181 -20.13 16.88 15.91
CA GLY A 181 -20.31 18.29 15.59
C GLY A 181 -19.01 19.05 15.26
N TYR A 182 -17.95 18.34 14.88
CA TYR A 182 -16.67 19.00 14.60
C TYR A 182 -16.71 19.73 13.25
N SER A 183 -16.02 20.87 13.16
CA SER A 183 -15.84 21.58 11.90
C SER A 183 -14.99 20.76 10.93
N VAL A 184 -15.18 20.95 9.62
CA VAL A 184 -14.46 20.20 8.56
C VAL A 184 -12.94 20.22 8.75
N ARG A 185 -12.39 21.36 9.18
CA ARG A 185 -10.96 21.51 9.49
C ARG A 185 -10.53 20.62 10.66
N ASN A 186 -11.28 20.64 11.76
CA ASN A 186 -10.95 19.86 12.95
C ASN A 186 -11.21 18.36 12.72
N THR A 187 -12.24 18.00 11.96
CA THR A 187 -12.50 16.62 11.51
C THR A 187 -11.30 16.06 10.76
N GLY A 188 -10.70 16.83 9.85
CA GLY A 188 -9.51 16.39 9.11
C GLY A 188 -8.30 16.09 10.01
N LEU A 189 -8.09 16.89 11.06
CA LEU A 189 -7.03 16.66 12.05
C LEU A 189 -7.34 15.46 12.96
N SER A 190 -8.57 15.38 13.48
CA SER A 190 -9.00 14.31 14.37
C SER A 190 -9.02 12.94 13.68
N ALA A 191 -9.41 12.88 12.41
CA ALA A 191 -9.40 11.63 11.64
C ALA A 191 -7.99 11.13 11.31
N ALA A 192 -6.99 12.03 11.23
CA ALA A 192 -5.60 11.65 10.97
C ALA A 192 -4.92 10.98 12.17
N LEU A 193 -5.32 11.34 13.40
CA LEU A 193 -4.63 10.93 14.61
C LEU A 193 -4.68 9.40 14.87
N PRO A 194 -5.84 8.71 14.83
CA PRO A 194 -5.89 7.26 15.00
C PRO A 194 -5.05 6.51 13.95
N VAL A 195 -5.07 7.00 12.71
CA VAL A 195 -4.33 6.39 11.59
C VAL A 195 -2.83 6.59 11.75
N PHE A 196 -2.39 7.71 12.33
CA PHE A 196 -0.99 7.92 12.71
C PHE A 196 -0.53 6.94 13.79
N PHE A 197 -1.35 6.71 14.83
CA PHE A 197 -1.03 5.68 15.83
C PHE A 197 -0.99 4.28 15.22
N GLN A 198 -1.92 3.96 14.32
CA GLN A 198 -1.90 2.70 13.57
C GLN A 198 -0.60 2.53 12.79
N PHE A 199 -0.08 3.59 12.17
CA PHE A 199 1.21 3.57 11.49
C PHE A 199 2.36 3.24 12.45
N LEU A 200 2.43 3.88 13.62
CA LEU A 200 3.48 3.61 14.60
C LEU A 200 3.45 2.16 15.11
N VAL A 201 2.26 1.66 15.44
CA VAL A 201 2.06 0.27 15.86
C VAL A 201 2.48 -0.69 14.75
N LYS A 202 2.11 -0.43 13.51
CA LYS A 202 2.48 -1.25 12.34
C LYS A 202 4.00 -1.33 12.13
N MET A 203 4.70 -0.20 12.24
CA MET A 203 6.16 -0.17 12.11
C MET A 203 6.85 -0.94 13.25
N PHE A 204 6.35 -0.78 14.48
CA PHE A 204 6.84 -1.53 15.63
C PHE A 204 6.57 -3.04 15.49
N ALA A 205 5.39 -3.41 15.01
CA ALA A 205 5.02 -4.79 14.76
C ALA A 205 5.93 -5.44 13.70
N GLY A 206 6.19 -4.76 12.59
CA GLY A 206 7.12 -5.24 11.56
C GLY A 206 8.54 -5.46 12.09
N HIS A 207 9.06 -4.49 12.86
CA HIS A 207 10.39 -4.60 13.46
C HIS A 207 10.49 -5.69 14.54
N SER A 208 9.47 -5.84 15.37
CA SER A 208 9.44 -6.88 16.40
C SER A 208 9.31 -8.27 15.78
N SER A 209 8.52 -8.43 14.73
CA SER A 209 8.36 -9.69 13.99
C SER A 209 9.70 -10.22 13.45
N ASP A 210 10.53 -9.33 12.90
CA ASP A 210 11.86 -9.68 12.39
C ASP A 210 12.88 -10.01 13.50
N LYS A 211 12.71 -9.45 14.71
CA LYS A 211 13.65 -9.66 15.83
C LYS A 211 13.35 -10.89 16.70
N ILE A 212 12.11 -11.39 16.67
CA ILE A 212 11.74 -12.56 17.48
C ILE A 212 12.27 -13.82 16.78
N HIS A 213 13.35 -14.40 17.29
CA HIS A 213 13.87 -15.69 16.80
C HIS A 213 13.40 -16.90 17.61
N CYS A 214 12.75 -16.65 18.76
CA CYS A 214 12.38 -17.70 19.71
C CYS A 214 11.07 -18.43 19.36
N LEU A 215 10.28 -17.90 18.43
CA LEU A 215 8.99 -18.47 18.03
C LEU A 215 9.09 -19.09 16.63
N SER A 216 8.37 -20.21 16.42
CA SER A 216 8.18 -20.78 15.09
C SER A 216 7.48 -19.78 14.16
N GLU A 217 7.83 -19.79 12.87
CA GLU A 217 7.22 -18.94 11.84
C GLU A 217 5.69 -19.10 11.80
N THR A 218 5.18 -20.30 12.06
CA THR A 218 3.72 -20.56 12.14
C THR A 218 3.07 -19.84 13.32
N THR A 219 3.77 -19.72 14.44
CA THR A 219 3.28 -19.01 15.63
C THR A 219 3.36 -17.51 15.43
N LYS A 220 4.43 -17.01 14.78
CA LYS A 220 4.53 -15.60 14.41
C LYS A 220 3.40 -15.16 13.50
N LEU A 221 3.08 -15.96 12.47
CA LEU A 221 1.98 -15.68 11.55
C LEU A 221 0.59 -15.70 12.21
N ARG A 222 0.45 -16.29 13.40
CA ARG A 222 -0.80 -16.24 14.18
C ARG A 222 -0.86 -15.04 15.13
N LEU A 223 0.30 -14.50 15.51
CA LEU A 223 0.42 -13.40 16.46
C LEU A 223 0.37 -12.02 15.79
N TYR A 224 0.91 -11.94 14.56
CA TYR A 224 0.97 -10.75 13.72
C TYR A 224 -0.03 -10.81 12.58
#